data_AF-A0A7H0H729-F1
#
_entry.id   AF-A0A7H0H729-F1
#
_cell.length_a   1.000
_cell.length_b   1.000
_cell.length_c   1.000
_cell.angle_alpha   90.00
_cell.angle_beta   90.00
_cell.angle_gamma   90.00
#
_symmetry.space_group_name_H-M   'P 1'
#
loop_
_entity.id
_entity.type
_entity.pdbx_description
1 polymer ?
#
loop_
_entity_poly.entity_id
_entity_poly.type
_entity_poly.pdbx_seq_one_letter_code
_entity_poly.pdbx_strand_id
1 'polypeptide(L)'
;MRVVVAADAVAGLTPRAASDLVAAEFAAQGAQVAVIPLGVSGPALHDALLQAAPGAVVVTPGSAGDVARALRGDATDLVLDLTGDLPETLCADLFAELGGTPAAIEHLAAARRGRSTVALVAADGASSRLTGLEGLAATRGRDRGTDLADVLAADGAAESFLHAHGLADGPGMGAAEGAGALFAALGVEVSEPLGWLAARYGLEATLARCDVVVTGVESLDFHAVGGPVVRFVVEAAGKAMRPAVVVAGRNWVSSRELRLIGVEDAYATLAGPGDEPCTPDELRRVAAGVARTWRW
;
A
#
# COMPACT_ATOMS: atom_id res chain seq x y z
N MET A 1 25.23 5.40 -14.86
CA MET A 1 24.40 4.51 -14.04
C MET A 1 22.98 5.05 -13.88
N ARG A 2 21.97 4.19 -13.87
CA ARG A 2 20.54 4.45 -13.66
C ARG A 2 20.09 3.87 -12.33
N VAL A 3 19.52 4.69 -11.46
CA VAL A 3 19.17 4.32 -10.09
C VAL A 3 17.69 4.56 -9.86
N VAL A 4 17.01 3.59 -9.26
CA VAL A 4 15.66 3.77 -8.72
C VAL A 4 15.78 3.93 -7.22
N VAL A 5 15.14 4.97 -6.66
CA VAL A 5 15.07 5.20 -5.22
C VAL A 5 13.62 5.18 -4.78
N ALA A 6 13.29 4.30 -3.83
CA ALA A 6 11.96 4.16 -3.24
C ALA A 6 12.11 3.78 -1.76
N ALA A 7 12.21 4.77 -0.89
CA ALA A 7 12.36 4.60 0.55
C ALA A 7 11.03 4.78 1.28
N ASP A 8 10.90 4.10 2.42
CA ASP A 8 9.90 4.41 3.45
C ASP A 8 10.36 5.62 4.30
N ALA A 9 9.55 5.98 5.29
CA ALA A 9 9.92 6.97 6.29
C ALA A 9 11.18 6.52 7.05
N VAL A 10 12.17 7.41 7.09
CA VAL A 10 13.45 7.20 7.76
C VAL A 10 14.02 8.57 8.12
N ALA A 11 14.77 8.64 9.20
CA ALA A 11 15.41 9.86 9.70
C ALA A 11 14.44 10.98 10.07
N GLY A 12 13.20 10.62 10.48
CA GLY A 12 12.11 11.57 10.70
C GLY A 12 11.61 12.27 9.42
N LEU A 13 12.02 11.80 8.25
CA LEU A 13 11.57 12.30 6.94
C LEU A 13 10.38 11.49 6.45
N THR A 14 9.52 12.14 5.66
CA THR A 14 8.50 11.42 4.89
C THR A 14 9.17 10.49 3.86
N PRO A 15 8.49 9.41 3.40
CA PRO A 15 9.03 8.51 2.38
C PRO A 15 9.59 9.24 1.15
N ARG A 16 8.88 10.31 0.73
CA ARG A 16 9.32 11.16 -0.38
C ARG A 16 10.61 11.92 -0.06
N ALA A 17 10.66 12.62 1.07
CA ALA A 17 11.81 13.42 1.45
C ALA A 17 13.05 12.55 1.70
N ALA A 18 12.88 11.37 2.29
CA ALA A 18 13.94 10.37 2.43
C ALA A 18 14.46 9.91 1.06
N SER A 19 13.54 9.58 0.14
CA SER A 19 13.90 9.14 -1.21
C SER A 19 14.64 10.22 -2.00
N ASP A 20 14.19 11.48 -1.93
CA ASP A 20 14.85 12.62 -2.57
C ASP A 20 16.26 12.85 -2.02
N LEU A 21 16.44 12.75 -0.69
CA LEU A 21 17.74 12.91 -0.04
C LEU A 21 18.72 11.83 -0.52
N VAL A 22 18.31 10.57 -0.53
CA VAL A 22 19.15 9.47 -1.04
C VAL A 22 19.44 9.65 -2.54
N ALA A 23 18.42 10.00 -3.33
CA ALA A 23 18.56 10.26 -4.76
C ALA A 23 19.55 11.37 -5.08
N ALA A 24 19.56 12.46 -4.29
CA ALA A 24 20.48 13.58 -4.47
C ALA A 24 21.95 13.14 -4.37
N GLU A 25 22.27 12.20 -3.48
CA GLU A 25 23.63 11.68 -3.33
C GLU A 25 24.08 10.86 -4.55
N PHE A 26 23.18 10.06 -5.13
CA PHE A 26 23.47 9.35 -6.38
C PHE A 26 23.60 10.30 -7.58
N ALA A 27 22.73 11.31 -7.66
CA ALA A 27 22.78 12.33 -8.70
C ALA A 27 24.09 13.14 -8.63
N ALA A 28 24.58 13.45 -7.43
CA ALA A 28 25.87 14.12 -7.22
C ALA A 28 27.07 13.28 -7.72
N GLN A 29 26.93 11.95 -7.83
CA GLN A 29 27.91 11.06 -8.45
C GLN A 29 27.69 10.87 -9.97
N GLY A 30 26.77 11.63 -10.58
CA GLY A 30 26.48 11.57 -12.01
C GLY A 30 25.50 10.47 -12.43
N ALA A 31 24.78 9.85 -11.49
CA ALA A 31 23.74 8.88 -11.82
C ALA A 31 22.47 9.57 -12.38
N GLN A 32 21.79 8.88 -13.30
CA GLN A 32 20.41 9.20 -13.66
C GLN A 32 19.49 8.56 -12.61
N VAL A 33 18.68 9.36 -11.91
CA VAL A 33 17.89 8.88 -10.78
C VAL A 33 16.40 9.03 -11.05
N ALA A 34 15.63 8.00 -10.72
CA ALA A 34 14.18 8.03 -10.64
C ALA A 34 13.75 7.82 -9.19
N VAL A 35 13.03 8.78 -8.63
CA VAL A 35 12.39 8.65 -7.31
C VAL A 35 10.98 8.12 -7.52
N ILE A 36 10.63 7.05 -6.81
CA ILE A 36 9.31 6.42 -6.85
C ILE A 36 8.70 6.55 -5.45
N PRO A 37 7.84 7.56 -5.21
CA PRO A 37 7.18 7.74 -3.92
C PRO A 37 6.21 6.58 -3.65
N LEU A 38 6.41 5.91 -2.52
CA LEU A 38 5.52 4.84 -2.05
C LEU A 38 4.96 5.21 -0.67
N GLY A 39 3.78 4.69 -0.37
CA GLY A 39 3.10 4.88 0.91
C GLY A 39 2.01 3.85 1.07
N VAL A 40 1.77 3.42 2.31
CA VAL A 40 0.80 2.35 2.62
C VAL A 40 -0.49 2.90 3.24
N SER A 41 -0.39 3.98 4.03
CA SER A 41 -1.56 4.60 4.62
C SER A 41 -1.24 6.02 5.09
N GLY A 42 -2.29 6.76 5.48
CA GLY A 42 -2.17 8.05 6.16
C GLY A 42 -1.39 9.10 5.34
N PRO A 43 -0.62 9.98 6.01
CA PRO A 43 0.10 11.07 5.32
C PRO A 43 1.07 10.58 4.23
N ALA A 44 1.73 9.44 4.46
CA ALA A 44 2.65 8.84 3.51
C ALA A 44 1.95 8.44 2.20
N LEU A 45 0.78 7.80 2.30
CA LEU A 45 -0.02 7.46 1.13
C LEU A 45 -0.57 8.73 0.45
N HIS A 46 -1.11 9.67 1.24
CA HIS A 46 -1.64 10.92 0.70
C HIS A 46 -0.61 11.68 -0.15
N ASP A 47 0.60 11.86 0.38
CA ASP A 47 1.71 12.52 -0.33
C ASP A 47 2.08 11.80 -1.63
N ALA A 48 2.08 10.46 -1.62
CA ALA A 48 2.35 9.65 -2.81
C ALA A 48 1.23 9.76 -3.86
N LEU A 49 -0.03 9.85 -3.44
CA LEU A 49 -1.18 9.97 -4.35
C LEU A 49 -1.21 11.30 -5.10
N LEU A 50 -0.88 12.41 -4.43
CA LEU A 50 -0.89 13.75 -5.03
C LEU A 50 -0.03 13.86 -6.30
N GLN A 51 1.01 13.03 -6.42
CA GLN A 51 1.89 13.02 -7.58
C GLN A 51 1.59 11.88 -8.55
N ALA A 52 1.16 10.72 -8.05
CA ALA A 52 0.76 9.60 -8.88
C ALA A 52 -0.48 9.94 -9.72
N ALA A 53 -1.42 10.69 -9.15
CA ALA A 53 -2.66 11.08 -9.78
C ALA A 53 -3.03 12.54 -9.43
N PRO A 54 -2.31 13.54 -10.01
CA PRO A 54 -2.49 14.95 -9.66
C PRO A 54 -3.88 15.53 -10.02
N GLY A 55 -4.63 14.83 -10.88
CA GLY A 55 -6.00 15.19 -11.25
C GLY A 55 -7.09 14.36 -10.54
N ALA A 56 -6.70 13.40 -9.71
CA ALA A 56 -7.68 12.58 -8.98
C ALA A 56 -8.22 13.35 -7.77
N VAL A 57 -9.51 13.15 -7.51
CA VAL A 57 -10.12 13.53 -6.24
C VAL A 57 -9.80 12.41 -5.25
N VAL A 58 -8.99 12.71 -4.25
CA VAL A 58 -8.66 11.77 -3.16
C VAL A 58 -9.59 12.06 -1.99
N VAL A 59 -10.30 11.04 -1.52
CA VAL A 59 -11.16 11.11 -0.34
C VAL A 59 -10.68 10.06 0.65
N THR A 60 -10.51 10.44 1.91
CA THR A 60 -10.26 9.52 3.04
C THR A 60 -11.54 9.42 3.87
N PRO A 61 -12.46 8.48 3.55
CA PRO A 61 -13.78 8.42 4.15
C PRO A 61 -13.70 7.92 5.61
N GLY A 62 -14.41 8.57 6.53
CA GLY A 62 -14.57 8.07 7.91
C GLY A 62 -15.87 7.31 8.14
N SER A 63 -16.76 7.29 7.14
CA SER A 63 -18.11 6.73 7.25
C SER A 63 -18.66 6.26 5.91
N ALA A 64 -19.70 5.41 5.95
CA ALA A 64 -20.47 5.02 4.78
C ALA A 64 -21.05 6.22 4.01
N GLY A 65 -21.50 7.25 4.71
CA GLY A 65 -22.03 8.48 4.10
C GLY A 65 -20.96 9.25 3.32
N ASP A 66 -19.71 9.25 3.78
CA ASP A 66 -18.59 9.86 3.05
C ASP A 66 -18.27 9.11 1.76
N VAL A 67 -18.24 7.77 1.82
CA VAL A 67 -18.06 6.91 0.64
C VAL A 67 -19.19 7.14 -0.36
N ALA A 68 -20.46 7.10 0.09
CA ALA A 68 -21.61 7.30 -0.78
C ALA A 68 -21.63 8.70 -1.42
N ARG A 69 -21.25 9.75 -0.67
CA ARG A 69 -21.14 11.11 -1.19
C ARG A 69 -20.05 11.22 -2.26
N ALA A 70 -18.88 10.62 -2.02
CA ALA A 70 -17.79 10.62 -2.99
C ALA A 70 -18.18 9.90 -4.30
N LEU A 71 -18.83 8.74 -4.19
CA LEU A 71 -19.31 7.96 -5.34
C LEU A 71 -20.38 8.70 -6.16
N ARG A 72 -21.25 9.48 -5.51
CA ARG A 72 -22.26 10.32 -6.18
C ARG A 72 -21.68 11.60 -6.79
N GLY A 73 -20.46 11.97 -6.42
CA GLY A 73 -19.77 13.13 -6.94
C GLY A 73 -19.51 13.06 -8.45
N ASP A 74 -19.10 14.19 -9.01
CA ASP A 74 -18.78 14.37 -10.43
C ASP A 74 -17.34 14.01 -10.80
N ALA A 75 -16.50 13.64 -9.82
CA ALA A 75 -15.11 13.24 -10.01
C ALA A 75 -14.97 12.14 -11.08
N THR A 76 -14.18 12.46 -12.12
CA THR A 76 -13.85 11.56 -13.23
C THR A 76 -12.75 10.57 -12.89
N ASP A 77 -11.88 10.92 -11.95
CA ASP A 77 -10.84 10.06 -11.37
C ASP A 77 -10.95 10.19 -9.84
N LEU A 78 -11.37 9.13 -9.18
CA LEU A 78 -11.69 9.11 -7.75
C LEU A 78 -10.82 8.04 -7.06
N VAL A 79 -10.11 8.46 -6.01
CA VAL A 79 -9.38 7.55 -5.12
C VAL A 79 -10.05 7.60 -3.75
N LEU A 80 -10.56 6.46 -3.30
CA LEU A 80 -11.04 6.28 -1.93
C LEU A 80 -9.91 5.64 -1.12
N ASP A 81 -9.30 6.40 -0.23
CA ASP A 81 -8.34 5.89 0.75
C ASP A 81 -9.10 5.29 1.94
N LEU A 82 -9.23 3.96 1.91
CA LEU A 82 -9.90 3.12 2.91
C LEU A 82 -8.87 2.28 3.69
N THR A 83 -7.64 2.78 3.80
CA THR A 83 -6.55 2.11 4.54
C THR A 83 -6.56 2.41 6.04
N GLY A 84 -7.36 3.39 6.47
CA GLY A 84 -7.52 3.76 7.88
C GLY A 84 -8.54 2.90 8.63
N ASP A 85 -8.83 3.29 9.87
CA ASP A 85 -9.83 2.63 10.70
C ASP A 85 -11.24 2.87 10.14
N LEU A 86 -11.98 1.78 9.90
CA LEU A 86 -13.32 1.81 9.35
C LEU A 86 -14.31 1.15 10.31
N PRO A 87 -15.59 1.59 10.34
CA PRO A 87 -16.60 0.97 11.17
C PRO A 87 -16.93 -0.43 10.63
N GLU A 88 -17.08 -1.42 11.50
CA GLU A 88 -17.47 -2.79 11.12
C GLU A 88 -18.81 -2.86 10.37
N THR A 89 -19.66 -1.83 10.56
CA THR A 89 -20.96 -1.70 9.88
C THR A 89 -20.85 -1.09 8.49
N LEU A 90 -19.64 -0.72 8.02
CA LEU A 90 -19.44 0.05 6.79
C LEU A 90 -20.17 -0.55 5.60
N CYS A 91 -20.12 -1.87 5.40
CA CYS A 91 -20.81 -2.51 4.28
C CYS A 91 -22.34 -2.34 4.36
N ALA A 92 -22.94 -2.65 5.51
CA ALA A 92 -24.39 -2.55 5.69
C ALA A 92 -24.88 -1.09 5.60
N ASP A 93 -24.15 -0.17 6.24
CA ASP A 93 -24.46 1.25 6.21
C ASP A 93 -24.28 1.83 4.80
N LEU A 94 -23.22 1.43 4.09
CA LEU A 94 -22.99 1.86 2.71
C LEU A 94 -24.08 1.34 1.78
N PHE A 95 -24.50 0.08 1.94
CA PHE A 95 -25.60 -0.47 1.16
C PHE A 95 -26.88 0.35 1.37
N ALA A 96 -27.22 0.68 2.62
CA ALA A 96 -28.36 1.54 2.94
C ALA A 96 -28.21 2.94 2.34
N GLU A 97 -27.05 3.57 2.53
CA GLU A 97 -26.71 4.89 1.99
C GLU A 97 -26.82 4.93 0.47
N LEU A 98 -26.50 3.84 -0.24
CA LEU A 98 -26.60 3.71 -1.69
C LEU A 98 -28.03 3.42 -2.19
N GLY A 99 -29.00 3.24 -1.29
CA GLY A 99 -30.41 3.03 -1.61
C GLY A 99 -30.94 1.63 -1.30
N GLY A 100 -30.14 0.77 -0.68
CA GLY A 100 -30.57 -0.50 -0.08
C GLY A 100 -31.12 -1.54 -1.07
N THR A 101 -30.84 -1.38 -2.37
CA THR A 101 -31.34 -2.29 -3.41
C THR A 101 -30.29 -2.50 -4.51
N PRO A 102 -30.23 -3.70 -5.12
CA PRO A 102 -29.36 -3.95 -6.28
C PRO A 102 -29.59 -2.94 -7.43
N ALA A 103 -30.85 -2.57 -7.70
CA ALA A 103 -31.18 -1.61 -8.74
C ALA A 103 -30.57 -0.21 -8.50
N ALA A 104 -30.45 0.22 -7.24
CA ALA A 104 -29.80 1.49 -6.91
C ALA A 104 -28.28 1.44 -7.14
N ILE A 105 -27.65 0.31 -6.82
CA ILE A 105 -26.23 0.07 -7.12
C ILE A 105 -26.01 0.07 -8.63
N GLU A 106 -26.81 -0.67 -9.40
CA GLU A 106 -26.72 -0.72 -10.87
C GLU A 106 -26.91 0.66 -11.50
N HIS A 107 -27.84 1.47 -10.97
CA HIS A 107 -28.05 2.84 -11.44
C HIS A 107 -26.82 3.72 -11.20
N LEU A 108 -26.20 3.63 -10.01
CA LEU A 108 -24.98 4.37 -9.70
C LEU A 108 -23.79 3.88 -10.54
N ALA A 109 -23.64 2.57 -10.70
CA ALA A 109 -22.63 1.98 -11.57
C ALA A 109 -22.78 2.51 -13.01
N ALA A 110 -24.01 2.59 -13.52
CA ALA A 110 -24.31 3.16 -14.82
C ALA A 110 -23.94 4.65 -14.93
N ALA A 111 -24.23 5.44 -13.89
CA ALA A 111 -23.91 6.86 -13.82
C ALA A 111 -22.40 7.13 -13.74
N ARG A 112 -21.62 6.18 -13.23
CA ARG A 112 -20.15 6.25 -13.13
C ARG A 112 -19.40 5.60 -14.30
N ARG A 113 -20.09 5.04 -15.30
CA ARG A 113 -19.42 4.44 -16.47
C ARG A 113 -18.50 5.44 -17.17
N GLY A 114 -17.29 4.98 -17.51
CA GLY A 114 -16.26 5.82 -18.14
C GLY A 114 -15.50 6.73 -17.18
N ARG A 115 -15.77 6.66 -15.86
CA ARG A 115 -14.97 7.29 -14.81
C ARG A 115 -14.07 6.27 -14.15
N SER A 116 -12.90 6.71 -13.72
CA SER A 116 -11.97 5.92 -12.90
C SER A 116 -12.38 6.05 -11.43
N THR A 117 -12.53 4.91 -10.76
CA THR A 117 -12.65 4.87 -9.30
C THR A 117 -11.84 3.70 -8.78
N VAL A 118 -10.96 3.97 -7.82
CA VAL A 118 -10.25 2.95 -7.05
C VAL A 118 -10.54 3.10 -5.56
N ALA A 119 -10.77 1.98 -4.89
CA ALA A 119 -10.79 1.84 -3.45
C ALA A 119 -9.45 1.24 -3.00
N LEU A 120 -8.63 2.07 -2.36
CA LEU A 120 -7.36 1.65 -1.78
C LEU A 120 -7.59 1.10 -0.38
N VAL A 121 -7.24 -0.15 -0.17
CA VAL A 121 -7.47 -0.89 1.09
C VAL A 121 -6.16 -1.48 1.60
N ALA A 122 -6.10 -1.90 2.86
CA ALA A 122 -4.94 -2.64 3.37
C ALA A 122 -4.64 -3.89 2.50
N ALA A 123 -3.37 -4.27 2.42
CA ALA A 123 -2.90 -5.29 1.47
C ALA A 123 -3.53 -6.68 1.68
N ASP A 124 -3.77 -7.05 2.93
CA ASP A 124 -4.54 -8.24 3.30
C ASP A 124 -6.00 -8.13 2.82
N GLY A 125 -6.62 -6.96 3.01
CA GLY A 125 -7.95 -6.63 2.53
C GLY A 125 -8.11 -6.77 1.02
N ALA A 126 -7.15 -6.33 0.21
CA ALA A 126 -7.22 -6.43 -1.26
C ALA A 126 -7.32 -7.87 -1.78
N SER A 127 -6.86 -8.85 -0.99
CA SER A 127 -6.91 -10.27 -1.32
C SER A 127 -8.01 -11.03 -0.56
N SER A 128 -8.65 -10.40 0.43
CA SER A 128 -9.55 -11.07 1.36
C SER A 128 -10.91 -11.39 0.74
N ARG A 129 -11.46 -12.54 1.12
CA ARG A 129 -12.85 -12.91 0.81
C ARG A 129 -13.78 -12.33 1.86
N LEU A 130 -15.05 -12.17 1.51
CA LEU A 130 -16.04 -11.75 2.50
C LEU A 130 -16.38 -12.91 3.44
N THR A 131 -16.53 -14.11 2.89
CA THR A 131 -17.03 -15.28 3.63
C THR A 131 -16.06 -16.46 3.66
N GLY A 132 -16.35 -17.44 4.50
CA GLY A 132 -15.62 -18.71 4.60
C GLY A 132 -14.45 -18.67 5.59
N LEU A 133 -13.66 -19.76 5.59
CA LEU A 133 -12.61 -19.99 6.59
C LEU A 133 -11.50 -18.94 6.62
N GLU A 134 -11.26 -18.27 5.50
CA GLU A 134 -10.30 -17.17 5.33
C GLU A 134 -11.02 -15.82 5.13
N GLY A 135 -12.35 -15.80 5.26
CA GLY A 135 -13.18 -14.62 5.11
C GLY A 135 -13.03 -13.62 6.25
N LEU A 136 -13.68 -12.47 6.10
CA LEU A 136 -13.57 -11.34 7.02
C LEU A 136 -13.89 -11.72 8.46
N ALA A 137 -15.05 -12.35 8.70
CA ALA A 137 -15.49 -12.73 10.04
C ALA A 137 -14.53 -13.72 10.70
N ALA A 138 -14.08 -14.74 9.95
CA ALA A 138 -13.16 -15.76 10.44
C ALA A 138 -11.78 -15.18 10.80
N THR A 139 -11.23 -14.29 9.96
CA THR A 139 -9.93 -13.68 10.18
C THR A 139 -9.95 -12.71 11.35
N ARG A 140 -10.94 -11.82 11.39
CA ARG A 140 -11.15 -10.91 12.51
C ARG A 140 -11.39 -11.65 13.83
N GLY A 141 -12.16 -12.74 13.78
CA GLY A 141 -12.43 -13.58 14.95
C GLY A 141 -11.17 -14.22 15.52
N ARG A 142 -10.26 -14.69 14.67
CA ARG A 142 -8.95 -15.23 15.07
C ARG A 142 -8.09 -14.16 15.74
N ASP A 143 -8.04 -12.96 15.18
CA ASP A 143 -7.19 -11.87 15.70
C ASP A 143 -7.69 -11.32 17.03
N ARG A 144 -9.02 -11.30 17.23
CA ARG A 144 -9.66 -10.73 18.43
C ARG A 144 -10.09 -11.75 19.47
N GLY A 145 -9.92 -13.06 19.20
CA GLY A 145 -10.38 -14.13 20.08
C GLY A 145 -11.90 -14.17 20.25
N THR A 146 -12.65 -13.87 19.19
CA THR A 146 -14.12 -13.90 19.18
C THR A 146 -14.65 -15.33 19.32
N ASP A 147 -15.79 -15.50 19.99
CA ASP A 147 -16.44 -16.81 20.11
C ASP A 147 -16.77 -17.40 18.73
N LEU A 148 -16.57 -18.71 18.57
CA LEU A 148 -16.76 -19.39 17.29
C LEU A 148 -18.22 -19.29 16.82
N ALA A 149 -19.21 -19.29 17.73
CA ALA A 149 -20.61 -19.17 17.34
C ALA A 149 -20.90 -17.79 16.75
N ASP A 150 -20.32 -16.73 17.31
CA ASP A 150 -20.46 -15.36 16.80
C ASP A 150 -19.78 -15.20 15.43
N VAL A 151 -18.60 -15.81 15.25
CA VAL A 151 -17.89 -15.84 13.96
C VAL A 151 -18.74 -16.52 12.89
N LEU A 152 -19.30 -17.71 13.19
CA LEU A 152 -20.15 -18.45 12.25
C LEU A 152 -21.46 -17.71 11.94
N ALA A 153 -22.04 -17.03 12.92
CA ALA A 153 -23.24 -16.22 12.72
C ALA A 153 -22.98 -15.02 11.80
N ALA A 154 -21.86 -14.31 12.00
CA ALA A 154 -21.45 -13.20 11.15
C ALA A 154 -21.15 -13.65 9.71
N ASP A 155 -20.45 -14.78 9.55
CA ASP A 155 -20.15 -15.37 8.24
C ASP A 155 -21.44 -15.77 7.48
N GLY A 156 -22.37 -16.46 8.15
CA GLY A 156 -23.65 -16.83 7.56
C GLY A 156 -24.54 -15.63 7.21
N ALA A 157 -24.47 -14.54 7.99
CA ALA A 157 -25.13 -13.28 7.67
C ALA A 157 -24.55 -12.64 6.40
N ALA A 158 -23.23 -12.67 6.24
CA ALA A 158 -22.55 -12.17 5.05
C ALA A 158 -22.86 -13.03 3.80
N GLU A 159 -22.89 -14.36 3.92
CA GLU A 159 -23.35 -15.24 2.84
C GLU A 159 -24.79 -14.95 2.42
N SER A 160 -25.68 -14.77 3.40
CA SER A 160 -27.09 -14.43 3.15
C SER A 160 -27.23 -13.09 2.46
N PHE A 161 -26.41 -12.09 2.84
CA PHE A 161 -26.37 -10.77 2.20
C PHE A 161 -25.93 -10.87 0.74
N LEU A 162 -24.84 -11.58 0.45
CA LEU A 162 -24.38 -11.79 -0.92
C LEU A 162 -25.46 -12.46 -1.77
N HIS A 163 -26.07 -13.54 -1.25
CA HIS A 163 -27.13 -14.26 -1.95
C HIS A 163 -28.37 -13.40 -2.21
N ALA A 164 -28.86 -12.68 -1.20
CA ALA A 164 -30.05 -11.83 -1.29
C ALA A 164 -29.91 -10.70 -2.32
N HIS A 165 -28.68 -10.27 -2.58
CA HIS A 165 -28.39 -9.17 -3.50
C HIS A 165 -27.69 -9.60 -4.80
N GLY A 166 -27.54 -10.90 -5.04
CA GLY A 166 -26.92 -11.44 -6.26
C GLY A 166 -25.45 -11.08 -6.41
N LEU A 167 -24.75 -10.85 -5.30
CA LEU A 167 -23.33 -10.53 -5.27
C LEU A 167 -22.50 -11.82 -5.18
N ALA A 168 -21.36 -11.84 -5.86
CA ALA A 168 -20.42 -12.96 -5.81
C ALA A 168 -19.33 -12.70 -4.77
N ASP A 169 -18.90 -13.75 -4.06
CA ASP A 169 -17.69 -13.69 -3.24
C ASP A 169 -16.43 -13.87 -4.10
N GLY A 170 -15.30 -13.37 -3.61
CA GLY A 170 -14.02 -13.39 -4.30
C GLY A 170 -12.93 -12.60 -3.58
N PRO A 171 -11.70 -12.61 -4.11
CA PRO A 171 -10.64 -11.74 -3.60
C PRO A 171 -11.05 -10.27 -3.62
N GLY A 172 -10.77 -9.57 -2.53
CA GLY A 172 -11.12 -8.15 -2.33
C GLY A 172 -12.54 -7.92 -1.82
N MET A 173 -13.41 -8.94 -1.75
CA MET A 173 -14.80 -8.75 -1.27
C MET A 173 -14.88 -8.53 0.24
N GLY A 174 -13.90 -9.04 0.99
CA GLY A 174 -13.79 -8.79 2.44
C GLY A 174 -13.15 -7.44 2.79
N ALA A 175 -12.67 -6.69 1.79
CA ALA A 175 -12.00 -5.42 2.00
C ALA A 175 -12.93 -4.36 2.61
N ALA A 176 -12.35 -3.42 3.36
CA ALA A 176 -13.07 -2.30 3.97
C ALA A 176 -14.35 -2.77 4.71
N GLU A 177 -14.19 -3.69 5.66
CA GLU A 177 -15.28 -4.27 6.45
C GLU A 177 -16.41 -4.87 5.57
N GLY A 178 -16.02 -5.50 4.46
CA GLY A 178 -16.91 -6.18 3.51
C GLY A 178 -17.54 -5.28 2.45
N ALA A 179 -17.21 -3.98 2.43
CA ALA A 179 -17.67 -3.05 1.38
C ALA A 179 -17.09 -3.38 0.01
N GLY A 180 -16.02 -4.19 -0.06
CA GLY A 180 -15.46 -4.74 -1.30
C GLY A 180 -16.50 -5.37 -2.23
N ALA A 181 -17.48 -6.10 -1.68
CA ALA A 181 -18.59 -6.68 -2.46
C ALA A 181 -19.46 -5.62 -3.16
N LEU A 182 -19.69 -4.48 -2.51
CA LEU A 182 -20.42 -3.36 -3.09
C LEU A 182 -19.58 -2.62 -4.13
N PHE A 183 -18.28 -2.45 -3.88
CA PHE A 183 -17.35 -1.87 -4.85
C PHE A 183 -17.28 -2.69 -6.14
N ALA A 184 -17.22 -4.02 -6.04
CA ALA A 184 -17.26 -4.91 -7.19
C ALA A 184 -18.54 -4.72 -8.01
N ALA A 185 -19.71 -4.65 -7.36
CA ALA A 185 -20.99 -4.41 -8.02
C ALA A 185 -21.09 -3.03 -8.68
N LEU A 186 -20.39 -2.03 -8.15
CA LEU A 186 -20.27 -0.70 -8.73
C LEU A 186 -19.24 -0.62 -9.86
N GLY A 187 -18.46 -1.67 -10.09
CA GLY A 187 -17.32 -1.66 -11.01
C GLY A 187 -16.15 -0.80 -10.51
N VAL A 188 -16.03 -0.59 -9.20
CA VAL A 188 -14.91 0.08 -8.55
C VAL A 188 -13.77 -0.92 -8.37
N GLU A 189 -12.56 -0.53 -8.77
CA GLU A 189 -11.37 -1.33 -8.54
C GLU A 189 -11.03 -1.35 -7.05
N VAL A 190 -10.78 -2.52 -6.48
CA VAL A 190 -10.23 -2.66 -5.12
C VAL A 190 -8.77 -3.05 -5.26
N SER A 191 -7.88 -2.21 -4.73
CA SER A 191 -6.43 -2.43 -4.82
C SER A 191 -5.74 -2.09 -3.51
N GLU A 192 -4.54 -2.63 -3.31
CA GLU A 192 -3.63 -2.16 -2.27
C GLU A 192 -2.76 -0.99 -2.79
N PRO A 193 -2.32 -0.08 -1.90
CA PRO A 193 -1.61 1.15 -2.26
C PRO A 193 -0.30 0.98 -3.03
N LEU A 194 0.58 0.06 -2.65
CA LEU A 194 1.93 -0.04 -3.20
C LEU A 194 1.91 -0.48 -4.66
N GLY A 195 1.15 -1.52 -4.98
CA GLY A 195 0.93 -2.00 -6.33
C GLY A 195 0.26 -0.95 -7.21
N TRP A 196 -0.75 -0.24 -6.68
CA TRP A 196 -1.42 0.83 -7.40
C TRP A 196 -0.46 2.00 -7.70
N LEU A 197 0.28 2.49 -6.69
CA LEU A 197 1.28 3.54 -6.86
C LEU A 197 2.39 3.12 -7.84
N ALA A 198 2.90 1.89 -7.70
CA ALA A 198 3.94 1.36 -8.58
C ALA A 198 3.49 1.31 -10.05
N ALA A 199 2.25 0.89 -10.32
CA ALA A 199 1.68 0.93 -11.66
C ALA A 199 1.59 2.37 -12.17
N ARG A 200 1.10 3.30 -11.33
CA ARG A 200 0.91 4.70 -11.71
C ARG A 200 2.21 5.46 -11.99
N TYR A 201 3.27 5.14 -11.25
CA TYR A 201 4.62 5.67 -11.48
C TYR A 201 5.40 4.91 -12.58
N GLY A 202 4.86 3.81 -13.12
CA GLY A 202 5.55 2.98 -14.10
C GLY A 202 6.81 2.33 -13.54
N LEU A 203 6.77 1.87 -12.28
CA LEU A 203 7.89 1.27 -11.57
C LEU A 203 8.48 0.09 -12.36
N GLU A 204 7.66 -0.82 -12.86
CA GLU A 204 8.11 -2.00 -13.61
C GLU A 204 8.96 -1.62 -14.84
N ALA A 205 8.46 -0.70 -15.67
CA ALA A 205 9.18 -0.20 -16.84
C ALA A 205 10.46 0.57 -16.47
N THR A 206 10.50 1.17 -15.29
CA THR A 206 11.67 1.88 -14.77
C THR A 206 12.72 0.88 -14.25
N LEU A 207 12.31 -0.14 -13.49
CA LEU A 207 13.16 -1.21 -13.00
C LEU A 207 13.81 -2.02 -14.12
N ALA A 208 13.08 -2.29 -15.21
CA ALA A 208 13.62 -2.97 -16.39
C ALA A 208 14.84 -2.25 -16.99
N ARG A 209 14.97 -0.95 -16.74
CA ARG A 209 16.03 -0.08 -17.26
C ARG A 209 17.00 0.40 -16.18
N CYS A 210 16.81 0.08 -14.90
CA CYS A 210 17.74 0.53 -13.86
C CYS A 210 18.95 -0.42 -13.75
N ASP A 211 20.01 0.07 -13.13
CA ASP A 211 21.21 -0.72 -12.84
C ASP A 211 21.21 -1.16 -11.36
N VAL A 212 20.62 -0.36 -10.46
CA VAL A 212 20.45 -0.67 -9.03
C VAL A 212 19.18 -0.02 -8.48
N VAL A 213 18.57 -0.68 -7.48
CA VAL A 213 17.43 -0.17 -6.71
C VAL A 213 17.89 0.11 -5.29
N VAL A 214 17.53 1.28 -4.76
CA VAL A 214 17.81 1.69 -3.39
C VAL A 214 16.50 1.93 -2.66
N THR A 215 16.32 1.28 -1.52
CA THR A 215 15.23 1.55 -0.59
C THR A 215 15.79 1.98 0.76
N GLY A 216 14.94 2.43 1.66
CA GLY A 216 15.35 2.88 2.97
C GLY A 216 14.23 2.73 3.99
N VAL A 217 14.61 2.58 5.25
CA VAL A 217 13.71 2.35 6.38
C VAL A 217 14.40 2.75 7.68
N GLU A 218 13.66 3.12 8.71
CA GLU A 218 14.25 3.40 10.02
C GLU A 218 14.89 2.16 10.67
N SER A 219 14.20 1.03 10.66
CA SER A 219 14.69 -0.22 11.25
C SER A 219 14.52 -1.38 10.28
N LEU A 220 15.63 -2.04 9.97
CA LEU A 220 15.64 -3.30 9.22
C LEU A 220 15.80 -4.46 10.22
N ASP A 221 14.71 -5.15 10.53
CA ASP A 221 14.66 -6.28 11.48
C ASP A 221 14.04 -7.54 10.88
N PHE A 222 14.12 -8.66 11.62
CA PHE A 222 13.62 -9.96 11.19
C PHE A 222 12.10 -10.11 11.19
N HIS A 223 11.39 -9.31 11.96
CA HIS A 223 9.94 -9.46 12.14
C HIS A 223 9.20 -8.80 10.99
N ALA A 224 9.57 -7.57 10.64
CA ALA A 224 8.94 -6.80 9.59
C ALA A 224 9.73 -6.79 8.29
N VAL A 225 11.02 -7.16 8.31
CA VAL A 225 11.92 -7.14 7.14
C VAL A 225 11.92 -5.75 6.47
N GLY A 226 12.01 -4.71 7.30
CA GLY A 226 11.96 -3.32 6.84
C GLY A 226 10.56 -2.84 6.44
N GLY A 227 9.52 -3.60 6.76
CA GLY A 227 8.14 -3.20 6.52
C GLY A 227 7.65 -3.44 5.09
N PRO A 228 6.40 -3.04 4.82
CA PRO A 228 5.73 -3.31 3.53
C PRO A 228 6.44 -2.67 2.34
N VAL A 229 6.95 -1.44 2.46
CA VAL A 229 7.64 -0.74 1.37
C VAL A 229 8.93 -1.45 0.97
N VAL A 230 9.80 -1.78 1.93
CA VAL A 230 11.06 -2.48 1.64
C VAL A 230 10.80 -3.83 0.99
N ARG A 231 9.88 -4.64 1.55
CA ARG A 231 9.53 -5.95 0.97
C ARG A 231 9.02 -5.82 -0.46
N PHE A 232 8.11 -4.88 -0.72
CA PHE A 232 7.57 -4.62 -2.05
C PHE A 232 8.66 -4.22 -3.06
N VAL A 233 9.53 -3.28 -2.68
CA VAL A 233 10.61 -2.78 -3.55
C VAL A 233 11.64 -3.87 -3.84
N VAL A 234 12.03 -4.65 -2.83
CA VAL A 234 12.97 -5.76 -3.00
C VAL A 234 12.39 -6.87 -3.86
N GLU A 235 11.12 -7.22 -3.67
CA GLU A 235 10.43 -8.20 -4.53
C GLU A 235 10.35 -7.72 -5.98
N ALA A 236 9.99 -6.44 -6.19
CA ALA A 236 9.92 -5.84 -7.53
C ALA A 236 11.30 -5.81 -8.21
N ALA A 237 12.36 -5.46 -7.47
CA ALA A 237 13.74 -5.49 -7.96
C ALA A 237 14.17 -6.91 -8.34
N GLY A 238 13.86 -7.90 -7.50
CA GLY A 238 14.12 -9.31 -7.76
C GLY A 238 13.44 -9.82 -9.03
N LYS A 239 12.15 -9.50 -9.23
CA LYS A 239 11.42 -9.81 -10.47
C LYS A 239 12.07 -9.19 -11.72
N ALA A 240 12.63 -7.99 -11.58
CA ALA A 240 13.36 -7.30 -12.64
C ALA A 240 14.84 -7.73 -12.78
N MET A 241 15.30 -8.68 -11.95
CA MET A 241 16.70 -9.13 -11.86
C MET A 241 17.67 -7.97 -11.60
N ARG A 242 17.30 -7.06 -10.69
CA ARG A 242 18.10 -5.90 -10.30
C ARG A 242 18.55 -6.00 -8.84
N PRO A 243 19.80 -5.62 -8.52
CA PRO A 243 20.26 -5.61 -7.14
C PRO A 243 19.47 -4.56 -6.35
N ALA A 244 18.99 -4.98 -5.17
CA ALA A 244 18.33 -4.12 -4.21
C ALA A 244 19.24 -3.86 -3.01
N VAL A 245 19.42 -2.58 -2.67
CA VAL A 245 20.24 -2.10 -1.56
C VAL A 245 19.36 -1.34 -0.57
N VAL A 246 19.58 -1.55 0.72
CA VAL A 246 18.84 -0.86 1.78
C VAL A 246 19.74 0.14 2.49
N VAL A 247 19.29 1.38 2.65
CA VAL A 247 19.87 2.33 3.61
C VAL A 247 18.96 2.38 4.83
N ALA A 248 19.42 1.83 5.95
CA ALA A 248 18.60 1.68 7.14
C ALA A 248 19.07 2.62 8.26
N GLY A 249 18.15 3.13 9.08
CA GLY A 249 18.51 3.79 10.34
C GLY A 249 19.36 2.86 11.21
N ARG A 250 18.85 1.63 11.40
CA ARG A 250 19.57 0.49 11.97
C ARG A 250 19.35 -0.78 11.16
N ASN A 251 20.37 -1.64 11.12
CA ASN A 251 20.28 -2.96 10.52
C ASN A 251 20.55 -4.04 11.57
N TRP A 252 19.56 -4.91 11.78
CA TRP A 252 19.62 -6.07 12.66
C TRP A 252 19.79 -7.38 11.91
N VAL A 253 19.73 -7.34 10.57
CA VAL A 253 19.74 -8.50 9.69
C VAL A 253 21.17 -8.78 9.21
N SER A 254 21.63 -10.03 9.36
CA SER A 254 22.96 -10.41 8.90
C SER A 254 23.03 -10.45 7.37
N SER A 255 24.24 -10.29 6.79
CA SER A 255 24.43 -10.37 5.33
C SER A 255 23.93 -11.68 4.72
N ARG A 256 23.94 -12.79 5.48
CA ARG A 256 23.40 -14.07 5.03
C ARG A 256 21.88 -14.02 4.88
N GLU A 257 21.19 -13.41 5.84
CA GLU A 257 19.74 -13.30 5.84
C GLU A 257 19.23 -12.26 4.83
N LEU A 258 19.97 -11.17 4.62
CA LEU A 258 19.68 -10.20 3.55
C LEU A 258 19.58 -10.89 2.19
N ARG A 259 20.52 -11.78 1.87
CA ARG A 259 20.51 -12.52 0.61
C ARG A 259 19.33 -13.47 0.46
N LEU A 260 18.80 -14.02 1.57
CA LEU A 260 17.63 -14.89 1.54
C LEU A 260 16.35 -14.14 1.19
N ILE A 261 16.28 -12.85 1.51
CA ILE A 261 15.13 -11.99 1.22
C ILE A 261 15.31 -11.16 -0.07
N GLY A 262 16.41 -11.35 -0.81
CA GLY A 262 16.69 -10.64 -2.07
C GLY A 262 17.37 -9.29 -1.92
N VAL A 263 17.88 -8.94 -0.73
CA VAL A 263 18.69 -7.74 -0.49
C VAL A 263 20.17 -8.07 -0.72
N GLU A 264 20.81 -7.31 -1.60
CA GLU A 264 22.23 -7.50 -1.95
C GLU A 264 23.14 -6.96 -0.85
N ASP A 265 22.82 -5.78 -0.30
CA ASP A 265 23.56 -5.19 0.81
C ASP A 265 22.67 -4.20 1.61
N ALA A 266 23.02 -3.98 2.88
CA ALA A 266 22.33 -3.02 3.75
C ALA A 266 23.33 -2.16 4.54
N TYR A 267 23.11 -0.85 4.50
CA TYR A 267 23.98 0.15 5.11
C TYR A 267 23.24 0.85 6.25
N ALA A 268 23.71 0.62 7.48
CA ALA A 268 23.14 1.26 8.67
C ALA A 268 23.72 2.66 8.89
N THR A 269 22.87 3.62 9.27
CA THR A 269 23.31 4.97 9.66
C THR A 269 23.82 5.01 11.09
N LEU A 270 23.20 4.25 11.98
CA LEU A 270 23.55 4.17 13.39
C LEU A 270 24.22 2.82 13.71
N ALA A 271 25.17 2.85 14.65
CA ALA A 271 25.85 1.66 15.14
C ALA A 271 25.28 1.22 16.49
N GLY A 272 25.36 -0.09 16.75
CA GLY A 272 24.95 -0.67 18.04
C GLY A 272 23.44 -0.69 18.27
N PRO A 273 23.01 -1.09 19.48
CA PRO A 273 21.61 -1.05 19.88
C PRO A 273 21.16 0.34 20.34
N GLY A 274 19.87 0.65 20.14
CA GLY A 274 19.23 1.88 20.60
C GLY A 274 17.94 2.17 19.85
N ASP A 275 17.14 3.10 20.38
CA ASP A 275 15.83 3.48 19.84
C ASP A 275 15.81 4.91 19.29
N GLU A 276 16.93 5.63 19.38
CA GLU A 276 17.04 6.95 18.79
C GLU A 276 16.92 6.87 17.26
N PRO A 277 16.06 7.70 16.64
CA PRO A 277 15.96 7.72 15.19
C PRO A 277 17.24 8.30 14.61
N CYS A 278 17.62 7.83 13.44
CA CYS A 278 18.70 8.44 12.69
C CYS A 278 18.35 9.88 12.30
N THR A 279 19.37 10.69 12.02
CA THR A 279 19.18 12.07 11.57
C THR A 279 19.30 12.16 10.04
N PRO A 280 18.69 13.17 9.39
CA PRO A 280 18.84 13.38 7.96
C PRO A 280 20.31 13.54 7.52
N ASP A 281 21.18 14.06 8.37
CA ASP A 281 22.61 14.21 8.08
C ASP A 281 23.37 12.87 8.13
N GLU A 282 22.99 11.96 9.03
CA GLU A 282 23.52 10.61 9.07
C GLU A 282 23.06 9.79 7.87
N LEU A 283 21.77 9.89 7.52
CA LEU A 283 21.21 9.30 6.31
C LEU A 283 21.96 9.79 5.07
N ARG A 284 22.19 11.11 4.95
CA ARG A 284 22.93 11.70 3.83
C ARG A 284 24.35 11.18 3.75
N ARG A 285 25.06 11.12 4.89
CA ARG A 285 26.44 10.64 4.94
C ARG A 285 26.56 9.19 4.47
N VAL A 286 25.65 8.32 4.90
CA VAL A 286 25.63 6.91 4.45
C VAL A 286 25.23 6.82 3.00
N ALA A 287 24.16 7.49 2.56
CA ALA A 287 23.74 7.50 1.16
C ALA A 287 24.86 7.96 0.20
N ALA A 288 25.65 8.97 0.60
CA ALA A 288 26.84 9.41 -0.13
C ALA A 288 27.91 8.30 -0.24
N GLY A 289 28.10 7.53 0.84
CA GLY A 289 28.96 6.35 0.86
C GLY A 289 28.47 5.27 -0.10
N VAL A 290 27.19 4.93 -0.03
CA VAL A 290 26.55 3.95 -0.93
C VAL A 290 26.70 4.38 -2.39
N ALA A 291 26.40 5.65 -2.71
CA ALA A 291 26.54 6.17 -4.06
C ALA A 291 27.97 6.11 -4.62
N ARG A 292 29.00 6.21 -3.76
CA ARG A 292 30.41 6.02 -4.17
C ARG A 292 30.78 4.56 -4.39
N THR A 293 30.18 3.64 -3.64
CA THR A 293 30.41 2.19 -3.76
C THR A 293 29.69 1.61 -4.97
N TRP A 294 28.41 1.98 -5.15
CA TRP A 294 27.54 1.51 -6.21
C TRP A 294 27.68 2.42 -7.43
N ARG A 295 28.80 2.29 -8.15
CA ARG A 295 29.08 3.03 -9.39
C ARG A 295 29.67 2.10 -10.45
N TRP A 296 29.30 2.33 -11.71
CA TRP A 296 29.78 1.58 -12.88
C TRP A 296 29.95 2.53 -14.06
#